data_AF-A0A8J8JTN6-F1
#
_entry.id   AF-A0A8J8JTN6-F1
#
_cell.length_a   1.000
_cell.length_b   1.000
_cell.length_c   1.000
_cell.angle_alpha   90.00
_cell.angle_beta   90.00
_cell.angle_gamma   90.00
#
_symmetry.space_group_name_H-M   'P 1'
#
loop_
_entity.id
_entity.type
_entity.pdbx_description
1 polymer ?
#
loop_
_entity_poly.entity_id
_entity_poly.type
_entity_poly.pdbx_seq_one_letter_code
_entity_poly.pdbx_strand_id
1 'polypeptide(L)'
;MKKILLFLIVSMVFTQLQAQLQNTIWRSTLMIGGPVNVLFSFKNDTASMYTISDSSLIELMTCQIKDSSITLQKIDGQSDCNSSTAAIYHYTIQDKVLHINAITDNCFDRSSVLDATEWQPWQIPVAVLLGADALQPYAGIYQMDAAHPITVEIKNGILYATGPNNALPTSPLMPMGNNKFFLRIAGVEWEFIQDAAGKVIRLISHEQKDYTLLKVK
;
A
#
# COMPACT_ATOMS: atom_id res chain seq x y z
N MET A 1 -44.51 -47.39 19.35
CA MET A 1 -43.40 -46.96 20.24
C MET A 1 -42.09 -46.97 19.47
N LYS A 2 -41.27 -45.94 19.67
CA LYS A 2 -39.83 -45.81 19.31
C LYS A 2 -39.51 -45.60 17.83
N LYS A 3 -38.61 -44.70 17.41
CA LYS A 3 -37.87 -43.59 18.02
C LYS A 3 -37.36 -42.81 16.78
N ILE A 4 -37.79 -41.57 16.57
CA ILE A 4 -37.18 -40.70 15.55
C ILE A 4 -35.92 -40.14 16.18
N LEU A 5 -34.76 -40.62 15.70
CA LEU A 5 -33.45 -40.15 16.12
C LEU A 5 -33.16 -38.83 15.39
N LEU A 6 -33.35 -37.71 16.09
CA LEU A 6 -33.01 -36.38 15.59
C LEU A 6 -31.48 -36.21 15.68
N PHE A 7 -30.78 -36.28 14.54
CA PHE A 7 -29.37 -35.93 14.46
C PHE A 7 -29.22 -34.41 14.54
N LEU A 8 -28.82 -33.91 15.70
CA LEU A 8 -28.47 -32.51 15.91
C LEU A 8 -27.06 -32.30 15.36
N ILE A 9 -26.95 -31.82 14.12
CA ILE A 9 -25.67 -31.37 13.55
C ILE A 9 -25.35 -30.03 14.21
N VAL A 10 -24.56 -30.06 15.29
CA VAL A 10 -23.95 -28.87 15.86
C VAL A 10 -22.87 -28.43 14.87
N SER A 11 -23.19 -27.46 14.03
CA SER A 11 -22.21 -26.75 13.22
C SER A 11 -21.30 -25.94 14.15
N MET A 12 -20.11 -26.46 14.45
CA MET A 12 -19.03 -25.64 14.98
C MET A 12 -18.68 -24.59 13.93
N VAL A 13 -19.19 -23.38 14.12
CA VAL A 13 -18.65 -22.19 13.45
C VAL A 13 -17.27 -21.98 14.07
N PHE A 14 -16.24 -22.53 13.43
CA PHE A 14 -14.86 -22.22 13.77
C PHE A 14 -14.67 -20.71 13.58
N THR A 15 -14.60 -19.97 14.69
CA THR A 15 -14.18 -18.57 14.68
C THR A 15 -12.71 -18.50 14.26
N GLN A 16 -12.45 -18.36 12.95
CA GLN A 16 -11.12 -18.05 12.40
C GLN A 16 -10.69 -16.60 12.72
N LEU A 17 -10.91 -16.12 13.94
CA LEU A 17 -10.65 -14.72 14.29
C LEU A 17 -9.17 -14.44 14.63
N GLN A 18 -8.34 -15.46 14.85
CA GLN A 18 -6.98 -15.27 15.39
C GLN A 18 -5.88 -15.00 14.35
N ALA A 19 -6.19 -14.92 13.06
CA ALA A 19 -5.17 -14.78 12.01
C ALA A 19 -5.34 -13.54 11.10
N GLN A 20 -6.17 -12.55 11.49
CA GLN A 20 -6.55 -11.46 10.58
C GLN A 20 -5.39 -10.62 10.03
N LEU A 21 -4.28 -10.50 10.76
CA LEU A 21 -3.12 -9.73 10.31
C LEU A 21 -1.94 -10.60 9.85
N GLN A 22 -1.90 -11.89 10.16
CA GLN A 22 -0.74 -12.71 9.79
C GLN A 22 -0.64 -12.84 8.26
N ASN A 23 0.56 -12.61 7.72
CA ASN A 23 0.86 -12.64 6.28
C ASN A 23 0.08 -11.59 5.47
N THR A 24 -0.16 -10.43 6.08
CA THR A 24 -0.77 -9.27 5.42
C THR A 24 0.20 -8.12 5.28
N ILE A 25 -0.03 -7.27 4.29
CA ILE A 25 0.72 -6.03 4.09
C ILE A 25 -0.30 -4.91 3.99
N TRP A 26 0.02 -3.80 4.64
CA TRP A 26 -0.83 -2.62 4.68
C TRP A 26 -0.04 -1.39 4.28
N ARG A 27 -0.67 -0.39 3.68
CA ARG A 27 -0.05 0.88 3.33
C ARG A 27 -0.64 2.03 4.13
N SER A 28 0.20 3.02 4.44
CA SER A 28 -0.21 4.31 4.99
C SER A 28 0.80 5.39 4.65
N THR A 29 0.49 6.64 5.01
CA THR A 29 1.42 7.77 4.97
C THR A 29 1.72 8.18 6.41
N LEU A 30 2.97 8.08 6.84
CA LEU A 30 3.40 8.46 8.18
C LEU A 30 4.15 9.79 8.18
N MET A 31 4.12 10.49 9.32
CA MET A 31 4.83 11.74 9.52
C MET A 31 6.19 11.49 10.19
N ILE A 32 7.23 11.25 9.39
CA ILE A 32 8.59 10.92 9.83
C ILE A 32 9.54 12.00 9.28
N GLY A 33 9.64 13.14 9.97
CA GLY A 33 10.32 14.34 9.45
C GLY A 33 9.63 15.00 8.22
N GLY A 34 8.59 14.35 7.70
CA GLY A 34 7.78 14.72 6.55
C GLY A 34 6.84 13.55 6.20
N PRO A 35 5.92 13.70 5.24
CA PRO A 35 5.06 12.62 4.80
C PRO A 35 5.86 11.53 4.07
N VAL A 36 5.76 10.28 4.53
CA VAL A 36 6.43 9.12 3.95
C VAL A 36 5.42 8.02 3.69
N ASN A 37 5.35 7.53 2.45
CA ASN A 37 4.50 6.40 2.07
C ASN A 37 5.18 5.09 2.46
N VAL A 38 4.53 4.31 3.32
CA VAL A 38 5.10 3.11 3.92
C VAL A 38 4.24 1.88 3.70
N LEU A 39 4.88 0.71 3.72
CA LEU A 39 4.25 -0.59 3.89
C LEU A 39 4.51 -1.10 5.30
N PHE A 40 3.50 -1.66 5.94
CA PHE A 40 3.59 -2.39 7.19
C PHE A 40 3.23 -3.86 6.93
N SER A 41 4.24 -4.72 6.96
CA SER A 41 4.16 -6.15 6.69
C SER A 41 4.10 -6.92 8.00
N PHE A 42 3.06 -7.71 8.19
CA PHE A 42 2.90 -8.61 9.34
C PHE A 42 3.21 -10.05 8.92
N LYS A 43 4.18 -10.67 9.56
CA LYS A 43 4.50 -12.10 9.46
C LYS A 43 4.04 -12.83 10.71
N ASN A 44 4.44 -14.09 10.88
CA ASN A 44 4.02 -14.92 12.01
C ASN A 44 4.52 -14.39 13.37
N ASP A 45 5.76 -13.92 13.42
CA ASP A 45 6.47 -13.54 14.65
C ASP A 45 7.12 -12.15 14.57
N THR A 46 7.01 -11.51 13.41
CA THR A 46 7.68 -10.25 13.09
C THR A 46 6.74 -9.31 12.36
N ALA A 47 6.95 -8.02 12.55
CA ALA A 47 6.32 -6.99 11.75
C ALA A 47 7.41 -6.03 11.27
N SER A 48 7.34 -5.63 10.02
CA SER A 48 8.35 -4.76 9.43
C SER A 48 7.73 -3.65 8.60
N MET A 49 8.32 -2.48 8.70
CA MET A 49 7.91 -1.29 8.00
C MET A 49 8.97 -0.88 6.98
N TYR A 50 8.54 -0.59 5.75
CA TYR A 50 9.42 -0.18 4.67
C TYR A 50 8.84 1.00 3.93
N THR A 51 9.69 1.84 3.34
CA THR A 51 9.26 2.83 2.35
C THR A 51 8.74 2.14 1.09
N ILE A 52 7.62 2.64 0.53
CA ILE A 52 7.08 2.10 -0.73
C ILE A 52 8.03 2.39 -1.91
N SER A 53 8.72 3.54 -1.87
CA SER A 53 9.52 4.08 -2.97
C SER A 53 10.71 3.23 -3.36
N ASP A 54 11.52 2.84 -2.37
CA ASP A 54 12.79 2.14 -2.56
C ASP A 54 12.93 0.90 -1.67
N SER A 55 11.88 0.53 -0.92
CA SER A 55 11.87 -0.63 -0.03
C SER A 55 12.93 -0.57 1.08
N SER A 56 13.39 0.63 1.44
CA SER A 56 14.27 0.84 2.59
C SER A 56 13.56 0.45 3.89
N LEU A 57 14.28 -0.21 4.79
CA LEU A 57 13.76 -0.61 6.09
C LEU A 57 13.63 0.63 6.99
N ILE A 58 12.43 0.84 7.53
CA ILE A 58 12.16 1.85 8.55
C ILE A 58 12.30 1.22 9.93
N GLU A 59 11.60 0.12 10.16
CA GLU A 59 11.61 -0.57 11.45
C GLU A 59 11.34 -2.07 11.28
N LEU A 60 12.05 -2.90 12.01
CA LEU A 60 11.83 -4.33 12.18
C LEU A 60 11.54 -4.61 13.66
N MET A 61 10.43 -5.30 13.92
CA MET A 61 9.96 -5.60 15.26
C MET A 61 9.60 -7.08 15.38
N THR A 62 9.73 -7.63 16.60
CA THR A 62 8.95 -8.81 16.96
C THR A 62 7.46 -8.42 16.97
N CYS A 63 6.60 -9.38 16.67
CA CYS A 63 5.18 -9.16 16.61
C CYS A 63 4.45 -10.34 17.26
N GLN A 64 3.60 -10.02 18.22
CA GLN A 64 2.66 -10.99 18.80
C GLN A 64 1.26 -10.42 18.66
N ILE A 65 0.38 -11.14 17.96
CA ILE A 65 -1.03 -10.78 17.82
C ILE A 65 -1.82 -11.68 18.75
N LYS A 66 -2.57 -11.06 19.65
CA LYS A 66 -3.49 -11.77 20.55
C LYS A 66 -4.79 -10.98 20.65
N ASP A 67 -5.89 -11.65 20.33
CA ASP A 67 -7.22 -11.04 20.28
C ASP A 67 -7.22 -9.80 19.37
N SER A 68 -7.51 -8.62 19.90
CA SER A 68 -7.47 -7.34 19.18
C SER A 68 -6.26 -6.49 19.56
N SER A 69 -5.18 -7.12 20.00
CA SER A 69 -3.95 -6.45 20.42
C SER A 69 -2.73 -6.92 19.64
N ILE A 70 -1.86 -5.98 19.32
CA ILE A 70 -0.55 -6.20 18.71
C ILE A 70 0.51 -5.79 19.73
N THR A 71 1.38 -6.72 20.12
CA THR A 71 2.59 -6.41 20.87
C THR A 71 3.75 -6.28 19.91
N LEU A 72 4.43 -5.14 19.92
CA LEU A 72 5.57 -4.83 19.06
C LEU A 72 6.81 -4.51 19.90
N GLN A 73 7.95 -5.10 19.57
CA GLN A 73 9.21 -4.76 20.22
C GLN A 73 10.30 -4.65 19.18
N LYS A 74 11.06 -3.56 19.22
CA LYS A 74 12.09 -3.27 18.23
C LYS A 74 13.17 -4.35 18.21
N ILE A 75 13.56 -4.75 17.00
CA ILE A 75 14.75 -5.54 16.70
C ILE A 75 15.80 -4.62 16.08
N ASP A 76 15.43 -3.87 15.04
CA ASP A 76 16.32 -3.00 14.26
C ASP A 76 15.51 -1.90 13.55
N GLY A 77 16.14 -0.77 13.22
CA GLY A 77 15.49 0.33 12.51
C GLY A 77 15.89 1.72 13.00
N GLN A 78 15.21 2.73 12.48
CA GLN A 78 15.63 4.12 12.61
C GLN A 78 15.23 4.83 13.92
N SER A 79 14.21 4.34 14.63
CA SER A 79 13.73 5.01 15.86
C SER A 79 14.76 4.96 16.99
N ASP A 80 14.70 5.90 17.93
CA ASP A 80 15.50 5.85 19.15
C ASP A 80 14.90 4.88 20.21
N CYS A 81 13.92 4.06 19.83
CA CYS A 81 13.40 3.01 20.70
C CYS A 81 14.50 2.03 21.09
N ASN A 82 14.55 1.65 22.37
CA ASN A 82 15.40 0.55 22.79
C ASN A 82 14.78 -0.82 22.42
N SER A 83 15.62 -1.86 22.37
CA SER A 83 15.21 -3.23 22.05
C SER A 83 14.56 -3.97 23.23
N SER A 84 14.36 -3.35 24.40
CA SER A 84 13.73 -3.98 25.57
C SER A 84 12.32 -3.47 25.87
N THR A 85 11.87 -2.40 25.21
CA THR A 85 10.57 -1.76 25.44
C THR A 85 9.54 -2.25 24.43
N ALA A 86 8.71 -3.19 24.86
CA ALA A 86 7.53 -3.61 24.12
C ALA A 86 6.45 -2.52 24.17
N ALA A 87 5.79 -2.34 23.04
CA ALA A 87 4.56 -1.57 22.89
C ALA A 87 3.37 -2.50 22.71
N ILE A 88 2.20 -2.04 23.12
CA ILE A 88 0.94 -2.73 22.93
C ILE A 88 -0.02 -1.76 22.25
N TYR A 89 -0.58 -2.20 21.13
CA TYR A 89 -1.56 -1.48 20.34
C TYR A 89 -2.86 -2.25 20.28
N HIS A 90 -3.98 -1.55 20.36
CA HIS A 90 -5.27 -2.07 19.94
C HIS A 90 -5.38 -1.96 18.41
N TYR A 91 -5.99 -2.95 17.77
CA TYR A 91 -6.34 -2.85 16.37
C TYR A 91 -7.78 -3.27 16.08
N THR A 92 -8.35 -2.67 15.06
CA THR A 92 -9.63 -3.08 14.45
C THR A 92 -9.52 -3.05 12.94
N ILE A 93 -10.27 -3.91 12.26
CA ILE A 93 -10.44 -3.83 10.80
C ILE A 93 -11.91 -3.53 10.51
N GLN A 94 -12.20 -2.36 9.94
CA GLN A 94 -13.54 -1.91 9.57
C GLN A 94 -13.53 -1.47 8.11
N ASP A 95 -14.47 -1.95 7.30
CA ASP A 95 -14.54 -1.64 5.86
C ASP A 95 -13.21 -1.83 5.11
N LYS A 96 -12.47 -2.89 5.50
CA LYS A 96 -11.12 -3.23 5.02
C LYS A 96 -10.02 -2.25 5.40
N VAL A 97 -10.28 -1.26 6.25
CA VAL A 97 -9.27 -0.35 6.81
C VAL A 97 -8.81 -0.89 8.16
N LEU A 98 -7.49 -1.01 8.33
CA LEU A 98 -6.88 -1.35 9.62
C LEU A 98 -6.66 -0.06 10.41
N HIS A 99 -7.24 0.01 11.60
CA HIS A 99 -7.04 1.09 12.55
C HIS A 99 -6.14 0.58 13.68
N ILE A 100 -5.11 1.36 14.03
CA ILE A 100 -4.18 1.06 15.12
C ILE A 100 -4.21 2.20 16.12
N ASN A 101 -4.37 1.88 17.41
CA ASN A 101 -4.34 2.85 18.51
C ASN A 101 -3.43 2.33 19.62
N ALA A 102 -2.59 3.19 20.18
CA ALA A 102 -1.70 2.83 21.27
C ALA A 102 -2.53 2.51 22.53
N ILE A 103 -2.25 1.37 23.15
CA ILE A 103 -2.66 1.09 24.53
C ILE A 103 -1.53 1.51 25.48
N THR A 104 -0.31 1.09 25.17
CA THR A 104 0.90 1.52 25.87
C THR A 104 2.09 1.50 24.92
N ASP A 105 2.81 2.61 24.82
CA ASP A 105 4.10 2.66 24.13
C ASP A 105 4.94 3.80 24.71
N ASN A 106 5.92 3.44 25.53
CA ASN A 106 6.81 4.40 26.16
C ASN A 106 7.90 4.92 25.21
N CYS A 107 8.01 4.36 23.99
CA CYS A 107 8.88 4.91 22.98
C CYS A 107 8.13 5.97 22.16
N PHE A 108 8.47 7.23 22.37
CA PHE A 108 7.82 8.36 21.67
C PHE A 108 7.98 8.29 20.15
N ASP A 109 9.18 7.95 19.65
CA ASP A 109 9.43 7.86 18.20
C ASP A 109 8.51 6.89 17.49
N ARG A 110 8.15 5.78 18.14
CA ARG A 110 7.23 4.77 17.58
C ARG A 110 5.77 5.15 17.83
N SER A 111 5.43 5.59 19.04
CA SER A 111 4.04 5.93 19.38
C SER A 111 3.52 7.14 18.62
N SER A 112 4.37 8.16 18.43
CA SER A 112 4.02 9.38 17.67
C SER A 112 3.69 9.13 16.20
N VAL A 113 4.10 7.98 15.63
CA VAL A 113 3.85 7.64 14.23
C VAL A 113 2.88 6.47 14.04
N LEU A 114 2.64 5.63 15.06
CA LEU A 114 1.72 4.48 14.95
C LEU A 114 0.38 4.70 15.66
N ASP A 115 0.30 5.60 16.64
CA ASP A 115 -0.95 5.87 17.35
C ASP A 115 -1.98 6.56 16.45
N ALA A 116 -3.24 6.17 16.60
CA ALA A 116 -4.39 6.65 15.83
C ALA A 116 -4.17 6.63 14.30
N THR A 117 -3.54 5.57 13.77
CA THR A 117 -3.26 5.44 12.34
C THR A 117 -4.25 4.55 11.61
N GLU A 118 -4.48 4.89 10.34
CA GLU A 118 -5.31 4.11 9.41
C GLU A 118 -4.44 3.52 8.29
N TRP A 119 -4.77 2.30 7.91
CA TRP A 119 -4.00 1.55 6.94
C TRP A 119 -4.90 0.86 5.94
N GLN A 120 -4.54 1.00 4.66
CA GLN A 120 -5.24 0.35 3.55
C GLN A 120 -4.56 -0.97 3.22
N PRO A 121 -5.31 -2.01 2.84
CA PRO A 121 -4.71 -3.29 2.48
C PRO A 121 -3.86 -3.09 1.24
N TRP A 122 -2.69 -3.73 1.22
CA TRP A 122 -1.76 -3.66 0.11
C TRP A 122 -1.54 -5.03 -0.51
N GLN A 123 -1.73 -5.09 -1.83
CA GLN A 123 -1.30 -6.22 -2.63
C GLN A 123 -0.13 -5.79 -3.48
N ILE A 124 0.94 -6.58 -3.47
CA ILE A 124 2.08 -6.33 -4.35
C ILE A 124 1.58 -6.46 -5.79
N PRO A 125 1.65 -5.39 -6.60
CA PRO A 125 1.16 -5.46 -7.95
C PRO A 125 2.02 -6.43 -8.77
N VAL A 126 1.38 -7.30 -9.55
CA VAL A 126 2.07 -8.26 -10.43
C VAL A 126 2.23 -7.63 -11.81
N ALA A 127 3.48 -7.55 -12.28
CA ALA A 127 3.78 -7.01 -13.59
C ALA A 127 3.23 -7.91 -14.70
N VAL A 128 2.61 -7.32 -15.71
CA VAL A 128 2.22 -7.98 -16.96
C VAL A 128 3.22 -7.61 -18.05
N LEU A 129 3.69 -8.57 -18.83
CA LEU A 129 4.56 -8.25 -19.96
C LEU A 129 3.75 -7.61 -21.09
N LEU A 130 4.05 -6.36 -21.43
CA LEU A 130 3.54 -5.68 -22.62
C LEU A 130 4.64 -5.59 -23.67
N GLY A 131 4.30 -5.86 -24.93
CA GLY A 131 5.21 -5.61 -26.06
C GLY A 131 5.45 -4.11 -26.27
N ALA A 132 6.59 -3.74 -26.85
CA ALA A 132 6.97 -2.34 -27.04
C ALA A 132 5.91 -1.53 -27.82
N ASP A 133 5.27 -2.14 -28.82
CA ASP A 133 4.22 -1.49 -29.62
C ASP A 133 2.97 -1.17 -28.80
N ALA A 134 2.66 -2.00 -27.79
CA ALA A 134 1.52 -1.77 -26.90
C ALA A 134 1.75 -0.60 -25.94
N LEU A 135 3.01 -0.16 -25.74
CA LEU A 135 3.34 0.96 -24.86
C LEU A 135 3.23 2.32 -25.57
N GLN A 136 3.41 2.35 -26.90
CA GLN A 136 3.46 3.58 -27.70
C GLN A 136 2.26 4.52 -27.45
N PRO A 137 1.00 4.04 -27.36
CA PRO A 137 -0.14 4.92 -27.13
C PRO A 137 -0.08 5.71 -25.81
N TYR A 138 0.66 5.22 -24.81
CA TYR A 138 0.75 5.83 -23.49
C TYR A 138 1.83 6.91 -23.38
N ALA A 139 2.83 6.91 -24.27
CA ALA A 139 3.83 7.97 -24.32
C ALA A 139 3.18 9.32 -24.68
N GLY A 140 3.60 10.40 -24.02
CA GLY A 140 3.04 11.73 -24.22
C GLY A 140 3.20 12.65 -23.02
N ILE A 141 2.57 13.82 -23.08
CA ILE A 141 2.52 14.76 -21.96
C ILE A 141 1.10 14.79 -21.41
N TYR A 142 0.98 14.60 -20.10
CA TYR A 142 -0.27 14.61 -19.35
C TYR A 142 -0.23 15.76 -18.35
N GLN A 143 -1.32 16.50 -18.19
CA GLN A 143 -1.33 17.64 -17.30
C GLN A 143 -2.65 17.75 -16.51
N MET A 144 -2.55 18.03 -15.22
CA MET A 144 -3.69 18.47 -14.40
C MET A 144 -4.00 19.95 -14.70
N ASP A 145 -2.94 20.75 -14.81
CA ASP A 145 -2.94 22.14 -15.27
C ASP A 145 -1.60 22.46 -15.96
N ALA A 146 -1.44 23.68 -16.49
CA ALA A 146 -0.24 24.06 -17.23
C ALA A 146 1.05 24.09 -16.39
N ALA A 147 0.97 24.21 -15.05
CA ALA A 147 2.12 24.24 -14.16
C ALA A 147 2.59 22.83 -13.76
N HIS A 148 1.73 21.82 -13.89
CA HIS A 148 1.96 20.45 -13.41
C HIS A 148 2.00 19.41 -14.53
N PRO A 149 2.89 19.52 -15.55
CA PRO A 149 3.02 18.49 -16.57
C PRO A 149 3.73 17.24 -16.04
N ILE A 150 3.29 16.09 -16.54
CA ILE A 150 3.92 14.79 -16.43
C ILE A 150 4.27 14.31 -17.83
N THR A 151 5.55 14.10 -18.08
CA THR A 151 6.06 13.51 -19.31
C THR A 151 6.14 12.00 -19.14
N VAL A 152 5.53 11.25 -20.05
CA VAL A 152 5.59 9.79 -20.12
C VAL A 152 6.36 9.38 -21.38
N GLU A 153 7.45 8.65 -21.20
CA GLU A 153 8.38 8.28 -22.28
C GLU A 153 8.71 6.79 -22.24
N ILE A 154 9.00 6.20 -23.40
CA ILE A 154 9.50 4.83 -23.49
C ILE A 154 11.03 4.88 -23.54
N LYS A 155 11.69 4.18 -22.60
CA LYS A 155 13.15 3.99 -22.59
C LYS A 155 13.43 2.50 -22.43
N ASN A 156 14.14 1.92 -23.40
CA ASN A 156 14.49 0.49 -23.41
C ASN A 156 13.28 -0.44 -23.19
N GLY A 157 12.13 -0.13 -23.80
CA GLY A 157 10.92 -0.93 -23.68
C GLY A 157 10.16 -0.79 -22.37
N ILE A 158 10.49 0.20 -21.53
CA ILE A 158 9.82 0.49 -20.26
C ILE A 158 9.25 1.91 -20.34
N LEU A 159 8.03 2.12 -19.84
CA LEU A 159 7.48 3.46 -19.67
C LEU A 159 8.07 4.10 -18.42
N TYR A 160 8.48 5.36 -18.55
CA TYR A 160 8.95 6.21 -17.46
C TYR A 160 8.07 7.44 -17.37
N ALA A 161 7.75 7.85 -16.16
CA ALA A 161 7.07 9.10 -15.86
C ALA A 161 8.03 10.07 -15.19
N THR A 162 7.98 11.34 -15.60
CA THR A 162 8.79 12.42 -15.04
C THR A 162 7.92 13.67 -14.90
N GLY A 163 7.91 14.27 -13.71
CA GLY A 163 7.12 15.47 -13.40
C GLY A 163 7.77 16.27 -12.29
N PRO A 164 8.84 17.04 -12.56
CA PRO A 164 9.62 17.71 -11.51
C PRO A 164 8.79 18.71 -10.70
N ASN A 165 7.85 19.40 -11.35
CA ASN A 165 6.92 20.32 -10.67
C ASN A 165 5.90 19.60 -9.76
N ASN A 166 5.82 18.27 -9.85
CA ASN A 166 5.01 17.39 -9.00
C ASN A 166 5.87 16.59 -8.01
N ALA A 167 7.15 16.96 -7.83
CA ALA A 167 8.14 16.17 -7.09
C ALA A 167 8.27 14.71 -7.58
N LEU A 168 7.96 14.45 -8.85
CA LEU A 168 8.09 13.14 -9.47
C LEU A 168 9.40 13.07 -10.25
N PRO A 169 10.46 12.43 -9.71
CA PRO A 169 11.66 12.13 -10.48
C PRO A 169 11.34 11.11 -11.57
N THR A 170 12.26 10.93 -12.52
CA THR A 170 12.10 9.94 -13.59
C THR A 170 11.97 8.54 -12.98
N SER A 171 10.78 7.95 -13.12
CA SER A 171 10.41 6.73 -12.41
C SER A 171 9.74 5.74 -13.36
N PRO A 172 10.07 4.44 -13.26
CA PRO A 172 9.46 3.43 -14.12
C PRO A 172 7.98 3.22 -13.76
N LEU A 173 7.17 3.01 -14.79
CA LEU A 173 5.78 2.58 -14.69
C LEU A 173 5.70 1.08 -14.96
N MET A 174 5.21 0.34 -13.98
CA MET A 174 5.09 -1.12 -14.10
C MET A 174 3.71 -1.47 -14.66
N PRO A 175 3.59 -2.09 -15.84
CA PRO A 175 2.30 -2.52 -16.39
C PRO A 175 1.60 -3.54 -15.48
N MET A 176 0.33 -3.31 -15.18
CA MET A 176 -0.55 -4.21 -14.41
C MET A 176 -1.67 -4.82 -15.28
N GLY A 177 -1.84 -4.32 -16.49
CA GLY A 177 -2.85 -4.73 -17.44
C GLY A 177 -2.70 -3.95 -18.73
N ASN A 178 -3.71 -3.98 -19.60
CA ASN A 178 -3.62 -3.33 -20.90
C ASN A 178 -3.41 -1.82 -20.79
N ASN A 179 -4.13 -1.15 -19.88
CA ASN A 179 -4.13 0.31 -19.71
C ASN A 179 -3.84 0.76 -18.26
N LYS A 180 -3.45 -0.17 -17.37
CA LYS A 180 -3.19 0.10 -15.96
C LYS A 180 -1.72 -0.08 -15.65
N PHE A 181 -1.15 0.87 -14.91
CA PHE A 181 0.26 0.90 -14.56
C PHE A 181 0.42 1.27 -13.09
N PHE A 182 1.48 0.75 -12.48
CA PHE A 182 1.84 1.04 -11.11
C PHE A 182 3.05 1.96 -11.06
N LEU A 183 2.91 3.09 -10.38
CA LEU A 183 4.01 4.01 -10.09
C LEU A 183 4.53 3.73 -8.68
N ARG A 184 5.56 2.88 -8.59
CA ARG A 184 6.11 2.41 -7.31
C ARG A 184 6.56 3.56 -6.41
N ILE A 185 7.23 4.58 -6.94
CA ILE A 185 7.78 5.65 -6.09
C ILE A 185 6.71 6.36 -5.24
N ALA A 186 5.49 6.47 -5.76
CA ALA A 186 4.37 7.10 -5.09
C ALA A 186 3.38 6.09 -4.48
N GLY A 187 3.43 4.81 -4.86
CA GLY A 187 2.49 3.80 -4.39
C GLY A 187 1.09 3.93 -5.00
N VAL A 188 1.00 4.46 -6.22
CA VAL A 188 -0.26 4.83 -6.88
C VAL A 188 -0.48 4.03 -8.17
N GLU A 189 -1.74 3.76 -8.47
CA GLU A 189 -2.15 3.14 -9.73
C GLU A 189 -2.58 4.20 -10.73
N TRP A 190 -2.17 4.01 -11.98
CA TRP A 190 -2.40 4.89 -13.10
C TRP A 190 -3.22 4.17 -14.16
N GLU A 191 -4.39 4.70 -14.50
CA GLU A 191 -5.25 4.17 -15.56
C GLU A 191 -5.31 5.13 -16.75
N PHE A 192 -4.84 4.67 -17.90
CA PHE A 192 -4.95 5.40 -19.16
C PHE A 192 -6.31 5.15 -19.80
N ILE A 193 -6.99 6.23 -20.15
CA ILE A 193 -8.34 6.18 -20.74
C ILE A 193 -8.26 6.53 -22.22
N GLN A 194 -8.87 5.67 -23.04
CA GLN A 194 -8.98 5.84 -24.48
C GLN A 194 -10.34 6.43 -24.86
N ASP A 195 -10.38 7.14 -25.98
CA ASP A 195 -11.63 7.51 -26.64
C ASP A 195 -12.21 6.35 -27.47
N ALA A 196 -13.35 6.60 -28.13
CA ALA A 196 -14.01 5.60 -28.97
C ALA A 196 -13.18 5.14 -30.20
N ALA A 197 -12.15 5.89 -30.57
CA ALA A 197 -11.22 5.55 -31.65
C ALA A 197 -9.97 4.80 -31.13
N GLY A 198 -9.89 4.51 -29.83
CA GLY A 198 -8.76 3.84 -29.19
C GLY A 198 -7.57 4.77 -28.89
N LYS A 199 -7.71 6.08 -29.07
CA LYS A 199 -6.66 7.05 -28.75
C LYS A 199 -6.65 7.35 -27.26
N VAL A 200 -5.51 7.25 -26.61
CA VAL A 200 -5.34 7.66 -25.21
C VAL A 200 -5.52 9.18 -25.09
N ILE A 201 -6.49 9.61 -24.28
CA ILE A 201 -6.87 11.03 -24.13
C ILE A 201 -6.61 11.58 -22.72
N ARG A 202 -6.49 10.70 -21.72
CA ARG A 202 -6.22 11.11 -20.34
C ARG A 202 -5.65 9.96 -19.52
N LEU A 203 -5.10 10.32 -18.38
CA LEU A 203 -4.63 9.45 -17.32
C LEU A 203 -5.42 9.75 -16.05
N ILE A 204 -5.78 8.72 -15.28
CA ILE A 204 -6.33 8.84 -13.93
C ILE A 204 -5.28 8.31 -12.94
N SER A 205 -4.88 9.12 -11.97
CA SER A 205 -4.06 8.69 -10.81
C SER A 205 -5.00 8.32 -9.66
N HIS A 206 -5.00 7.04 -9.28
CA HIS A 206 -5.80 6.50 -8.18
C HIS A 206 -5.02 6.59 -6.87
N GLU A 207 -5.29 7.65 -6.12
CA GLU A 207 -4.67 7.93 -4.82
C GLU A 207 -5.72 7.81 -3.70
N GLN A 208 -5.63 8.65 -2.66
CA GLN A 208 -6.75 8.82 -1.70
C GLN A 208 -8.00 9.38 -2.40
N LYS A 209 -7.80 10.14 -3.49
CA LYS A 209 -8.82 10.55 -4.44
C LYS A 209 -8.28 10.42 -5.86
N ASP A 210 -9.18 10.35 -6.83
CA ASP A 210 -8.79 10.30 -8.24
C ASP A 210 -8.37 11.69 -8.74
N TYR A 211 -7.23 11.74 -9.43
CA TYR A 211 -6.78 12.91 -10.18
C TYR A 211 -6.79 12.62 -11.67
N THR A 212 -7.44 13.49 -12.44
CA THR A 212 -7.47 13.39 -13.91
C THR A 212 -6.43 14.29 -14.54
N LEU A 213 -5.58 13.73 -15.40
CA LEU A 213 -4.60 14.45 -16.20
C LEU A 213 -4.91 14.28 -17.68
N LEU A 214 -5.09 15.39 -18.40
CA LEU A 214 -5.39 15.36 -19.83
C LEU A 214 -4.12 15.17 -20.65
N LYS A 215 -4.19 14.30 -21.67
CA LYS A 215 -3.10 14.16 -22.63
C LYS A 215 -3.10 15.35 -23.58
N VAL A 216 -2.00 16.09 -23.61
CA VAL A 216 -1.84 17.30 -24.43
C VAL A 216 -0.81 17.17 -25.54
N LYS A 217 0.04 16.14 -25.47
CA LYS A 217 0.96 15.74 -26.54
C LYS A 217 1.04 14.22 -26.62
#